data_AF-A0A0Q7CLF9-F1
#
_entry.id   AF-A0A0Q7CLF9-F1
#
_cell.length_a   1.000
_cell.length_b   1.000
_cell.length_c   1.000
_cell.angle_alpha   90.00
_cell.angle_beta   90.00
_cell.angle_gamma   90.00
#
_symmetry.space_group_name_H-M   'P 1'
#
loop_
_entity.id
_entity.type
_entity.pdbx_description
1 polymer ?
#
loop_
_entity_poly.entity_id
_entity_poly.type
_entity_poly.pdbx_seq_one_letter_code
_entity_poly.pdbx_strand_id
1 'polypeptide(L)'
;MPTTLTLKNIPDEVYERLKLSAETHRRSMNSEAIVCLEAVLLPAKVTLAERLARARELRAALPQGKFRARDIDAMKREGRS
;
A
#
# COMPACT_ATOMS: atom_id res chain seq x y z
N MET A 1 17.09 19.50 1.80
CA MET A 1 18.00 18.92 2.80
C MET A 1 17.22 17.91 3.63
N PRO A 2 17.76 16.73 3.97
CA PRO A 2 17.04 15.78 4.81
C PRO A 2 16.92 16.33 6.23
N THR A 3 15.71 16.28 6.79
CA THR A 3 15.43 16.69 8.17
C THR A 3 15.29 15.44 9.03
N THR A 4 16.08 15.36 10.10
CA THR A 4 15.99 14.25 11.06
C THR A 4 14.95 14.59 12.13
N LEU A 5 13.98 13.69 12.33
CA LEU A 5 12.98 13.77 13.39
C LEU A 5 13.25 12.65 14.40
N THR A 6 13.34 12.99 15.69
CA THR A 6 13.42 12.00 16.78
C THR A 6 12.12 12.01 17.56
N LEU A 7 11.44 10.87 17.56
CA LEU A 7 10.24 10.64 18.37
C LEU A 7 10.66 10.08 19.73
N LYS A 8 10.29 10.76 20.82
CA LYS A 8 10.55 10.32 22.21
C LYS A 8 9.23 9.95 22.87
N ASN A 9 9.28 9.03 23.83
CA ASN A 9 8.11 8.55 24.58
C ASN A 9 6.97 8.05 23.69
N ILE A 10 7.31 7.29 22.64
CA ILE A 10 6.31 6.64 21.79
C ILE A 10 5.59 5.58 22.66
N PRO A 11 4.24 5.58 22.71
CA PRO A 11 3.51 4.52 23.40
C PRO A 11 3.85 3.15 22.79
N ASP A 12 4.04 2.13 23.63
CA ASP A 12 4.44 0.79 23.18
C ASP A 12 3.51 0.23 22.10
N GLU A 13 2.20 0.46 22.23
CA GLU A 13 1.22 0.03 21.23
C GLU A 13 1.49 0.64 19.84
N VAL A 14 1.90 1.91 19.79
CA VAL A 14 2.22 2.60 18.53
C VAL A 14 3.50 2.03 17.92
N TYR A 15 4.51 1.76 18.75
CA TYR A 15 5.76 1.14 18.31
C TYR A 15 5.52 -0.25 17.72
N GLU A 16 4.77 -1.11 18.41
CA GLU A 16 4.48 -2.47 17.95
C GLU A 16 3.66 -2.48 16.66
N ARG A 17 2.65 -1.61 16.54
CA ARG A 17 1.88 -1.46 15.29
C ARG A 17 2.76 -1.01 14.13
N LEU A 18 3.65 -0.05 14.36
CA LEU A 18 4.57 0.43 13.34
C LEU A 18 5.55 -0.68 12.91
N LYS A 19 6.03 -1.47 13.87
CA LYS A 19 6.94 -2.60 13.60
C LYS A 19 6.28 -3.68 12.76
N LEU A 20 5.06 -4.07 13.11
CA LEU A 20 4.28 -5.05 12.35
C LEU A 20 4.00 -4.56 10.92
N SER A 21 3.67 -3.27 10.77
CA SER A 21 3.45 -2.66 9.45
C SER A 21 4.72 -2.68 8.60
N ALA A 22 5.87 -2.35 9.20
CA ALA A 22 7.16 -2.37 8.52
C ALA A 22 7.55 -3.78 8.03
N GLU A 23 7.34 -4.81 8.87
CA GLU A 23 7.56 -6.22 8.50
C GLU A 23 6.62 -6.65 7.36
N THR A 24 5.33 -6.30 7.46
CA THR A 24 4.31 -6.60 6.45
C THR A 24 4.66 -5.97 5.10
N HIS A 25 5.12 -4.72 5.09
CA HIS A 25 5.51 -4.01 3.88
C HIS A 25 6.94 -4.33 3.42
N ARG A 26 7.68 -5.15 4.17
CA ARG A 26 9.11 -5.47 3.95
C ARG A 26 9.98 -4.22 3.85
N ARG A 27 9.77 -3.28 4.76
CA ARG A 27 10.45 -1.97 4.83
C ARG A 27 11.19 -1.81 6.14
N SER A 28 12.17 -0.90 6.15
CA SER A 28 12.82 -0.47 7.39
C SER A 28 11.85 0.36 8.25
N MET A 29 12.10 0.44 9.56
CA MET A 29 11.28 1.23 10.48
C MET A 29 11.21 2.71 10.11
N ASN A 30 12.34 3.26 9.68
CA ASN A 30 12.42 4.66 9.25
C ASN A 30 11.58 4.90 7.99
N SER A 31 11.69 4.01 6.99
CA SER A 31 10.91 4.09 5.76
C SER A 31 9.42 3.98 6.03
N GLU A 32 9.01 3.08 6.93
CA GLU A 32 7.60 2.93 7.28
C GLU A 32 7.06 4.15 8.03
N ALA A 33 7.82 4.69 8.99
CA ALA A 33 7.46 5.92 9.70
C ALA A 33 7.27 7.09 8.73
N ILE A 34 8.16 7.25 7.75
CA ILE A 34 8.04 8.29 6.72
C ILE A 34 6.75 8.07 5.92
N VAL A 35 6.46 6.85 5.46
CA VAL A 35 5.25 6.57 4.67
C VAL A 35 3.97 6.82 5.49
N CYS A 36 3.94 6.45 6.76
CA CYS A 36 2.80 6.75 7.64
C CYS A 36 2.60 8.26 7.82
N LEU A 37 3.69 9.02 8.00
CA LEU A 37 3.64 10.48 8.10
C LEU A 37 3.20 11.12 6.78
N GLU A 38 3.71 10.64 5.64
CA GLU A 38 3.31 11.09 4.32
C GLU A 38 1.82 10.84 4.07
N ALA A 39 1.30 9.66 4.42
CA ALA A 39 -0.10 9.32 4.21
C ALA A 39 -1.08 10.23 4.98
N VAL A 40 -0.67 10.75 6.14
CA VAL A 40 -1.50 11.61 7.00
C VAL A 40 -1.28 13.10 6.70
N LEU A 41 -0.03 13.52 6.50
CA LEU A 41 0.35 14.93 6.38
C LEU A 41 0.34 15.42 4.93
N LEU A 42 0.61 14.55 3.98
CA LEU A 42 0.43 14.85 2.57
C LEU A 42 -0.97 14.34 2.21
N PRO A 43 -1.97 15.22 1.98
CA PRO A 43 -3.20 14.76 1.37
C PRO A 43 -2.79 14.00 0.12
N ALA A 44 -3.22 12.75 0.00
CA ALA A 44 -2.89 11.86 -1.10
C ALA A 44 -3.35 12.48 -2.41
N LYS A 45 -2.56 13.43 -2.93
CA LYS A 45 -2.63 13.93 -4.29
C LYS A 45 -1.94 12.87 -5.14
N VAL A 46 -2.43 11.65 -5.05
CA VAL A 46 -2.43 10.81 -6.23
C VAL A 46 -3.27 11.60 -7.22
N THR A 47 -2.59 12.29 -8.11
CA THR A 47 -3.26 13.02 -9.16
C THR A 47 -4.13 12.03 -9.93
N LEU A 48 -5.24 12.50 -10.50
CA LEU A 48 -6.08 11.65 -11.35
C LEU A 48 -5.22 10.95 -12.43
N ALA A 49 -4.19 11.65 -12.93
CA ALA A 49 -3.21 11.13 -13.88
C ALA A 49 -2.42 9.93 -13.32
N GLU A 50 -1.84 10.04 -12.13
CA GLU A 50 -1.08 8.94 -11.49
C GLU A 50 -1.98 7.74 -11.15
N ARG A 51 -3.24 8.01 -10.78
CA ARG A 51 -4.21 6.94 -10.52
C ARG A 51 -4.55 6.21 -11.82
N LEU A 52 -4.77 6.95 -12.90
CA LEU A 52 -5.02 6.37 -14.23
C LEU A 52 -3.79 5.64 -14.79
N ALA A 53 -2.58 6.18 -14.57
CA ALA A 53 -1.32 5.53 -14.97
C ALA A 53 -1.16 4.17 -14.30
N ARG A 54 -1.31 4.12 -12.97
CA ARG A 54 -1.27 2.85 -12.21
C ARG A 54 -2.35 1.87 -12.65
N ALA A 55 -3.57 2.34 -12.91
CA ALA A 55 -4.65 1.47 -13.43
C ALA A 55 -4.30 0.88 -14.81
N ARG A 56 -3.67 1.68 -15.68
CA ARG A 56 -3.23 1.22 -17.02
C ARG A 56 -2.07 0.24 -16.92
N GLU A 57 -1.08 0.50 -16.07
CA GLU A 57 0.04 -0.43 -15.83
C GLU A 57 -0.45 -1.77 -15.31
N LEU A 58 -1.34 -1.76 -14.31
CA LEU A 58 -1.96 -2.97 -13.77
C LEU A 58 -2.74 -3.73 -14.85
N ARG A 59 -3.48 -3.01 -15.71
CA ARG A 59 -4.23 -3.61 -16.82
C ARG A 59 -3.30 -4.22 -17.88
N ALA A 60 -2.16 -3.58 -18.15
CA ALA A 60 -1.18 -4.06 -19.11
C ALA A 60 -0.44 -5.32 -18.62
N ALA A 61 -0.22 -5.43 -17.30
CA ALA A 61 0.39 -6.61 -16.68
C ALA A 61 -0.52 -7.85 -16.69
N LEU A 62 -1.82 -7.68 -16.91
CA LEU A 62 -2.76 -8.78 -16.99
C LEU A 62 -2.80 -9.40 -18.40
N PRO A 63 -3.03 -10.72 -18.53
CA PRO A 63 -3.27 -11.35 -19.82
C PRO A 63 -4.39 -10.62 -20.58
N GLN A 64 -4.13 -10.30 -21.85
CA GLN A 64 -5.11 -9.63 -22.69
C GLN A 64 -6.27 -10.58 -22.96
N GLY A 65 -7.37 -10.41 -22.21
CA GLY A 65 -8.51 -11.31 -22.24
C GLY A 65 -9.79 -10.66 -21.72
N LYS A 66 -10.94 -11.24 -22.11
CA LYS A 66 -12.24 -10.82 -21.57
C LYS A 66 -12.38 -11.41 -20.16
N PHE A 67 -12.19 -10.57 -19.15
CA PHE A 67 -12.58 -10.87 -17.78
C PHE A 67 -14.12 -10.85 -17.69
N ARG A 68 -14.78 -11.98 -17.96
CA ARG A 68 -16.24 -12.07 -17.81
C ARG A 68 -16.58 -12.23 -16.34
N ALA A 69 -17.67 -11.60 -15.90
CA ALA A 69 -18.14 -11.67 -14.51
C ALA A 69 -18.26 -13.13 -14.02
N ARG A 70 -18.80 -14.02 -14.86
CA ARG A 70 -18.95 -15.45 -14.54
C ARG A 70 -17.63 -16.17 -14.27
N ASP A 71 -16.57 -15.82 -15.00
CA ASP A 71 -15.26 -16.49 -14.90
C ASP A 71 -14.55 -16.03 -13.62
N ILE A 72 -14.66 -14.74 -13.27
CA ILE A 72 -14.18 -14.18 -11.99
C ILE A 72 -14.90 -14.84 -10.81
N ASP A 73 -16.22 -15.01 -10.91
CA ASP A 73 -17.03 -15.60 -9.85
C ASP A 73 -16.76 -17.10 -9.65
N ALA A 74 -16.38 -17.82 -10.71
CA ALA A 74 -15.90 -19.20 -10.61
C ALA A 74 -14.55 -19.26 -9.87
N MET A 75 -13.57 -18.45 -10.30
CA MET A 75 -12.24 -18.36 -9.66
C MET A 75 -12.32 -17.96 -8.18
N LYS A 76 -13.23 -17.04 -7.81
CA LYS A 76 -13.47 -16.67 -6.40
C LYS A 76 -13.94 -17.86 -5.55
N ARG A 77 -14.64 -18.84 -6.13
CA ARG A 77 -15.17 -20.01 -5.41
C ARG A 77 -14.11 -21.10 -5.26
N GLU A 78 -13.23 -21.27 -6.25
CA GLU A 78 -12.12 -22.25 -6.19
C GLU A 78 -11.18 -22.03 -5.00
N GLY A 79 -10.91 -20.77 -4.62
CA GLY A 79 -10.04 -20.46 -3.47
C GLY A 79 -10.71 -20.55 -2.08
N ARG A 80 -11.94 -21.05 -1.98
CA ARG A 80 -12.70 -21.13 -0.71
C ARG A 80 -12.95 -22.56 -0.20
N SER A 81 -12.36 -23.57 -0.83
CA SER A 81 -12.32 -24.96 -0.32
C SER A 81 -11.16 -25.16 0.63
#